data_AF-S7PAV1-F1
#
_entry.id   AF-S7PAV1-F1
#
_cell.length_a   1.000
_cell.length_b   1.000
_cell.length_c   1.000
_cell.angle_alpha   90.00
_cell.angle_beta   90.00
_cell.angle_gamma   90.00
#
_symmetry.space_group_name_H-M   'P 1'
#
loop_
_entity.id
_entity.type
_entity.pdbx_description
1 polymer ?
#
loop_
_entity_poly.entity_id
_entity_poly.type
_entity_poly.pdbx_seq_one_letter_code
_entity_poly.pdbx_strand_id
1 'polypeptide(L)'
;MKEGKDSKMDVYCFFFTDLLLVTKAVKKAERTKVIRPPLLVDKIVCRELRDPGSFLLIYLNKFHSAVGAYTFQASGQALCRAWVDSIYNAQNQLQQLHA
;
A
#
# COMPACT_ATOMS: atom_id res chain seq x y z
N MET A 1 3.64 9.75 -24.56
CA MET A 1 2.81 9.40 -23.40
C MET A 1 2.33 10.71 -22.81
N LYS A 2 1.02 11.02 -22.85
CA LYS A 2 0.52 12.24 -22.20
C LYS A 2 0.75 12.04 -20.71
N GLU A 3 1.70 12.78 -20.14
CA GLU A 3 1.81 12.97 -18.70
C GLU A 3 0.48 13.58 -18.27
N GLY A 4 -0.42 12.71 -17.80
CA GLY A 4 -1.59 13.15 -17.08
C GLY A 4 -1.08 13.98 -15.92
N LYS A 5 -1.71 15.12 -15.67
CA LYS A 5 -1.54 15.90 -14.46
C LYS A 5 -1.84 14.99 -13.27
N ASP A 6 -0.84 14.25 -12.79
CA ASP A 6 -0.98 13.29 -11.70
C ASP A 6 -1.21 14.08 -10.43
N SER A 7 -2.49 14.38 -10.19
CA SER A 7 -2.97 14.87 -8.92
C SER A 7 -2.63 13.81 -7.89
N LYS A 8 -1.59 14.05 -7.09
CA LYS A 8 -1.45 13.40 -5.79
C LYS A 8 -2.83 13.40 -5.12
N MET A 9 -3.24 12.24 -4.61
CA MET A 9 -4.55 12.09 -4.00
C MET A 9 -4.38 11.64 -2.56
N ASP A 10 -5.07 12.31 -1.65
CA ASP A 10 -5.13 11.88 -0.26
C ASP A 10 -5.98 10.62 -0.15
N VAL A 11 -5.41 9.63 0.54
CA VAL A 11 -6.02 8.32 0.75
C VAL A 11 -5.91 7.94 2.21
N TYR A 12 -6.78 7.06 2.66
CA TYR A 12 -6.61 6.33 3.91
C TYR A 12 -6.28 4.89 3.60
N CYS A 13 -5.18 4.41 4.18
CA CYS A 13 -4.76 3.02 4.12
C CYS A 13 -5.20 2.31 5.41
N PHE A 14 -6.01 1.27 5.28
CA PHE A 14 -6.33 0.37 6.39
C PHE A 14 -5.53 -0.91 6.22
N PHE A 15 -4.65 -1.18 7.17
CA PHE A 15 -3.75 -2.30 7.14
C PHE A 15 -4.16 -3.34 8.17
N PHE A 16 -4.51 -4.51 7.67
CA PHE A 16 -4.86 -5.70 8.42
C PHE A 16 -3.69 -6.71 8.32
N THR A 17 -3.79 -7.80 9.07
CA THR A 17 -2.76 -8.85 9.12
C THR A 17 -2.53 -9.54 7.77
N ASP A 18 -3.56 -9.61 6.92
CA ASP A 18 -3.57 -10.33 5.65
C ASP A 18 -3.87 -9.42 4.44
N LEU A 19 -4.31 -8.18 4.69
CA LEU A 19 -4.86 -7.33 3.64
C LEU A 19 -4.58 -5.84 3.86
N LEU A 20 -4.30 -5.11 2.77
CA LEU A 20 -4.21 -3.66 2.73
C LEU A 20 -5.35 -3.08 1.88
N LEU A 21 -6.17 -2.22 2.46
CA LEU A 21 -7.20 -1.46 1.77
C LEU A 21 -6.74 -0.02 1.51
N VAL A 22 -6.84 0.41 0.25
CA VAL A 22 -6.61 1.81 -0.13
C VAL A 22 -7.96 2.47 -0.39
N THR A 23 -8.26 3.51 0.36
CA THR A 23 -9.58 4.15 0.37
C THR A 23 -9.49 5.67 0.21
N LYS A 24 -10.61 6.30 -0.12
CA LYS A 24 -10.75 7.76 -0.18
C LYS A 24 -11.90 8.22 0.71
N ALA A 25 -11.74 9.39 1.34
CA ALA A 25 -12.80 10.05 2.10
C ALA A 25 -14.06 10.27 1.24
N VAL A 26 -15.23 10.00 1.80
CA VAL A 26 -16.51 10.40 1.19
C VAL A 26 -17.01 11.64 1.91
N LYS A 27 -17.00 12.80 1.23
CA LYS A 27 -17.23 14.15 1.82
C LYS A 27 -18.52 14.34 2.65
N LYS A 28 -19.48 13.40 2.60
CA LYS A 28 -20.80 13.51 3.25
C LYS A 28 -21.11 12.40 4.25
N ALA A 29 -20.16 11.52 4.55
CA ALA A 29 -20.34 10.43 5.50
C ALA A 29 -19.03 10.20 6.25
N GLU A 30 -19.11 9.74 7.50
CA GLU A 30 -17.96 9.19 8.24
C GLU A 30 -17.57 7.80 7.68
N ARG A 31 -17.42 7.72 6.35
CA ARG A 31 -17.16 6.50 5.60
C ARG A 31 -16.08 6.77 4.57
N THR A 32 -15.28 5.75 4.30
CA THR A 32 -14.33 5.77 3.19
C THR A 32 -14.81 4.81 2.10
N LYS A 33 -14.48 5.12 0.84
CA LYS A 33 -14.74 4.24 -0.29
C LYS A 33 -13.44 3.56 -0.68
N VAL A 34 -13.45 2.24 -0.83
CA VAL A 34 -12.34 1.48 -1.41
C VAL A 34 -12.14 1.90 -2.87
N ILE A 35 -10.93 2.34 -3.22
CA ILE A 35 -10.59 2.88 -4.55
C ILE A 35 -9.60 2.02 -5.33
N ARG A 36 -9.05 0.98 -4.70
CA ARG A 36 -8.21 -0.05 -5.33
C ARG A 36 -8.72 -1.42 -4.90
N PRO A 37 -8.53 -2.46 -5.72
CA PRO A 37 -8.78 -3.83 -5.29
C PRO A 37 -8.08 -4.10 -3.94
N PRO A 38 -8.70 -4.83 -3.00
CA PRO A 38 -8.06 -5.27 -1.77
C PRO A 38 -6.71 -5.95 -2.06
N LEU A 39 -5.64 -5.46 -1.46
CA LEU A 39 -4.28 -5.93 -1.73
C LEU A 39 -3.89 -6.95 -0.67
N LEU A 40 -3.83 -8.23 -1.05
CA LEU A 40 -3.35 -9.29 -0.16
C LEU A 40 -1.88 -9.07 0.22
N VAL A 41 -1.59 -9.16 1.51
CA VAL A 41 -0.27 -8.82 2.08
C VAL A 41 0.83 -9.73 1.56
N ASP A 42 0.57 -11.02 1.37
CA ASP A 42 1.53 -11.99 0.81
C ASP A 42 1.92 -11.70 -0.65
N LYS A 43 1.12 -10.89 -1.36
CA LYS A 43 1.35 -10.51 -2.77
C LYS A 43 1.97 -9.12 -2.93
N ILE A 44 2.31 -8.45 -1.83
CA ILE A 44 2.89 -7.11 -1.85
C ILE A 44 4.42 -7.19 -1.87
N VAL A 45 5.06 -6.41 -2.76
CA VAL A 45 6.48 -6.07 -2.64
C VAL A 45 6.57 -4.60 -2.27
N CYS A 46 7.13 -4.30 -1.11
CA CYS A 46 7.21 -2.95 -0.55
C CYS A 46 8.66 -2.50 -0.40
N ARG A 47 9.00 -1.25 -0.75
CA ARG A 47 10.36 -0.71 -0.60
C ARG A 47 10.34 0.79 -0.32
N GLU A 48 11.22 1.27 0.55
CA GLU A 48 11.50 2.70 0.69
C GLU A 48 12.05 3.26 -0.63
N LEU A 49 11.66 4.48 -0.97
CA LEU A 49 12.20 5.22 -2.10
C LEU A 49 13.27 6.22 -1.62
N ARG A 50 14.05 6.73 -2.57
CA ARG A 50 15.06 7.76 -2.28
C ARG A 50 14.44 9.10 -1.88
N ASP A 51 13.21 9.36 -2.32
CA ASP A 51 12.47 10.57 -1.96
C ASP A 51 11.96 10.46 -0.51
N PRO A 52 12.34 11.40 0.39
CA PRO A 52 12.01 11.29 1.80
C PRO A 52 10.52 11.12 2.09
N GLY A 53 10.20 10.18 2.97
CA GLY A 53 8.82 9.92 3.37
C GLY A 53 7.98 9.22 2.32
N SER A 54 8.58 8.66 1.27
CA SER A 54 7.86 7.91 0.24
C SER A 54 8.30 6.45 0.14
N PHE A 55 7.36 5.57 -0.18
CA PHE A 55 7.62 4.16 -0.43
C PHE A 55 6.85 3.67 -1.65
N LEU A 56 7.41 2.64 -2.29
CA LEU A 56 6.84 1.91 -3.41
C LEU A 56 6.11 0.67 -2.90
N LEU A 57 4.95 0.41 -3.49
CA LEU A 57 4.20 -0.83 -3.34
C LEU A 57 3.91 -1.41 -4.72
N ILE A 58 4.42 -2.62 -4.98
CA ILE A 58 4.09 -3.41 -6.17
C ILE A 58 3.17 -4.55 -5.73
N TYR A 59 2.02 -4.69 -6.40
CA TYR A 59 1.13 -5.81 -6.19
C TYR A 59 1.35 -6.87 -7.26
N LEU A 60 1.63 -8.09 -6.82
CA LEU A 60 1.86 -9.24 -7.67
C LEU A 60 0.58 -10.07 -7.82
N ASN A 61 0.38 -10.66 -8.99
CA ASN A 61 -0.64 -11.69 -9.17
C ASN A 61 -0.12 -13.06 -8.70
N LYS A 62 -0.95 -14.10 -8.86
CA LYS A 62 -0.59 -15.49 -8.53
C LYS A 62 0.60 -16.06 -9.31
N PHE A 63 0.98 -15.44 -10.43
CA PHE A 63 2.14 -15.80 -11.25
C PHE A 63 3.38 -14.95 -10.92
N HIS A 64 3.38 -14.24 -9.80
CA HIS A 64 4.45 -13.32 -9.39
C HIS A 64 4.71 -12.19 -10.40
N SER A 65 3.75 -11.90 -11.28
CA SER A 65 3.84 -10.78 -12.22
C SER A 65 3.25 -9.53 -11.61
N ALA A 66 3.92 -8.39 -11.81
CA ALA A 66 3.41 -7.09 -11.35
C ALA A 66 2.13 -6.71 -12.10
N VAL A 67 1.06 -6.44 -11.36
CA VAL A 67 -0.25 -6.03 -11.89
C VAL A 67 -0.75 -4.71 -11.29
N GLY A 68 0.00 -4.13 -10.34
CA GLY A 68 -0.23 -2.79 -9.81
C GLY A 68 1.05 -2.21 -9.23
N ALA A 69 1.23 -0.91 -9.40
CA ALA A 69 2.34 -0.16 -8.82
C ALA A 69 1.79 1.14 -8.21
N TYR A 70 2.16 1.42 -6.97
CA TYR A 70 1.68 2.56 -6.22
C TYR A 70 2.85 3.20 -5.48
N THR A 71 2.91 4.53 -5.55
CA THR A 71 3.81 5.32 -4.70
C THR A 71 2.97 5.98 -3.63
N PHE A 72 3.34 5.75 -2.37
CA PHE A 72 2.72 6.38 -1.22
C PHE A 72 3.64 7.45 -0.67
N GLN A 73 3.06 8.60 -0.31
CA GLN A 73 3.72 9.65 0.44
C GLN A 73 3.17 9.63 1.86
N ALA A 74 4.01 9.23 2.82
CA ALA A 74 3.72 9.39 4.23
C ALA A 74 4.02 10.84 4.67
N SER A 75 3.45 11.24 5.80
CA SER A 75 3.69 12.56 6.41
C SER A 75 5.11 12.75 6.94
N GLY A 76 5.93 11.69 6.97
CA GLY A 76 7.34 11.77 7.37
C GLY A 76 8.10 10.46 7.15
N GLN A 77 9.43 10.53 7.20
CA GLN A 77 10.31 9.39 6.94
C GLN A 77 10.15 8.25 7.95
N ALA A 78 9.99 8.57 9.25
CA ALA A 78 9.77 7.55 10.28
C ALA A 78 8.49 6.74 10.03
N LEU A 79 7.41 7.42 9.63
CA LEU A 79 6.14 6.76 9.32
C LEU A 79 6.25 5.91 8.04
N CYS A 80 6.96 6.42 7.01
CA CYS A 80 7.25 5.66 5.80
C CYS A 80 7.96 4.34 6.11
N ARG A 81 9.03 4.39 6.92
CA ARG A 81 9.74 3.19 7.36
C ARG A 81 8.86 2.25 8.18
N ALA A 82 8.08 2.80 9.11
CA ALA A 82 7.13 2.01 9.91
C ALA A 82 6.12 1.26 9.03
N TRP A 83 5.65 1.85 7.92
CA TRP A 83 4.78 1.17 6.95
C TRP A 83 5.48 -0.02 6.29
N VAL A 84 6.70 0.18 5.79
CA VAL A 84 7.49 -0.86 5.13
C VAL A 84 7.76 -2.01 6.11
N ASP A 85 8.25 -1.70 7.31
CA ASP A 85 8.53 -2.68 8.36
C ASP A 85 7.26 -3.44 8.79
N SER A 86 6.14 -2.74 8.94
CA SER A 86 4.86 -3.37 9.34
C SER A 86 4.33 -4.34 8.29
N ILE A 87 4.46 -4.01 7.00
CA ILE A 87 4.10 -4.92 5.89
C ILE A 87 4.99 -6.16 5.92
N TYR A 88 6.31 -6.00 6.06
CA TYR A 88 7.22 -7.13 6.14
C TYR A 88 6.94 -8.03 7.35
N ASN A 89 6.66 -7.44 8.51
CA ASN A 89 6.33 -8.19 9.72
C ASN A 89 5.04 -9.02 9.53
N ALA A 90 4.00 -8.43 8.96
CA ALA A 90 2.75 -9.16 8.68
C ALA A 90 2.96 -10.29 7.67
N GLN A 91 3.78 -10.07 6.64
CA GLN A 91 4.15 -11.14 5.68
C GLN A 91 4.85 -12.31 6.38
N ASN A 92 5.82 -12.02 7.25
CA ASN A 92 6.53 -13.05 8.01
C ASN A 92 5.57 -13.82 8.93
N GLN A 93 4.66 -13.13 9.62
CA GLN A 93 3.65 -13.77 10.46
C GLN A 93 2.69 -14.65 9.66
N LEU A 94 2.22 -14.17 8.50
CA LEU A 94 1.32 -14.93 7.63
C LEU A 94 2.00 -16.18 7.06
N GLN A 95 3.29 -16.09 6.72
CA GLN A 95 4.08 -17.24 6.29
C GLN A 95 4.20 -18.30 7.38
N GLN A 96 4.38 -17.90 8.64
CA GLN A 96 4.46 -18.83 9.78
C GLN A 96 3.14 -19.58 10.03
N LEU A 97 1.99 -18.95 9.74
CA LEU A 97 0.68 -19.59 9.89
C LEU A 97 0.36 -20.59 8.76
N HIS A 98 1.05 -20.48 7.63
CA HIS A 98 0.89 -21.37 6.48
C HIS A 98 1.95 -22.48 6.40
N ALA A 99 2.90 -22.49 7.35
CA ALA A 99 3.93 -23.52 7.49
C ALA A 99 3.39 -24.72 8.29
#